data_AF-A0A7S0X948-F1
#
_entry.id   AF-A0A7S0X948-F1
#
_cell.length_a   1.000
_cell.length_b   1.000
_cell.length_c   1.000
_cell.angle_alpha   90.00
_cell.angle_beta   90.00
_cell.angle_gamma   90.00
#
_symmetry.space_group_name_H-M   'P 1'
#
loop_
_entity.id
_entity.type
_entity.pdbx_description
1 polymer ?
#
loop_
_entity_poly.entity_id
_entity_poly.type
_entity_poly.pdbx_seq_one_letter_code
_entity_poly.pdbx_strand_id
1 'polypeptide(L)'
;GGGGGMLGAWLAEGNDDDDDVADADDEAAAGAASMEGVEGGGGGDGEEEEAMGAGVRTFFMTVLAGVVGASPTMQSAAVMALARLLYEFSAQLISTVPELLPAVFALMASGNREVIKSALGFVKVAAVRLPQADLAALLPSMVPALLLPCDDEEGFNRFRSKVRVVVERLVKRCGWQAVETVTPPAHAALLQHMRREESRNEKRRKASVAGSEFGAGKGAKSAAGKSAKTGRRSAWNDAEMFSDDDGDGDGGGASRFG
;
A
#
# COMPACT_ATOMS: atom_id res chain seq x y z
N GLY A 1 -11.61 -24.99 54.60
CA GLY A 1 -11.12 -23.74 55.23
C GLY A 1 -10.07 -23.14 54.33
N GLY A 2 -10.15 -21.82 54.10
CA GLY A 2 -9.26 -21.03 53.23
C GLY A 2 -9.75 -20.97 51.79
N GLY A 3 -9.89 -19.82 51.13
CA GLY A 3 -9.63 -18.43 51.48
C GLY A 3 -9.82 -17.62 50.20
N GLY A 4 -10.74 -16.65 50.21
CA GLY A 4 -11.10 -15.83 49.06
C GLY A 4 -10.05 -14.76 48.74
N GLY A 5 -9.78 -14.58 47.44
CA GLY A 5 -8.92 -13.55 46.89
C GLY A 5 -9.66 -12.23 46.68
N MET A 6 -9.42 -11.30 47.61
CA MET A 6 -9.12 -9.87 47.43
C MET A 6 -9.49 -9.19 46.08
N LEU A 7 -10.46 -8.27 46.16
CA LEU A 7 -10.62 -7.12 45.25
C LEU A 7 -10.58 -5.85 46.13
N GLY A 8 -9.59 -4.97 45.92
CA GLY A 8 -9.59 -3.59 46.45
C GLY A 8 -10.40 -2.69 45.50
N ALA A 9 -11.32 -1.84 45.96
CA ALA A 9 -11.24 -0.66 46.83
C ALA A 9 -10.96 0.66 46.09
N TRP A 10 -12.04 1.48 45.95
CA TRP A 10 -12.22 2.93 46.21
C TRP A 10 -11.19 3.93 45.59
N LEU A 11 -11.55 5.09 45.00
CA LEU A 11 -12.47 6.15 45.45
C LEU A 11 -12.96 7.04 44.28
N ALA A 12 -14.16 7.58 44.46
CA ALA A 12 -14.71 8.77 43.81
C ALA A 12 -14.25 10.05 44.51
N GLU A 13 -14.26 11.18 43.82
CA GLU A 13 -14.51 12.50 44.43
C GLU A 13 -15.08 13.42 43.34
N GLY A 14 -16.28 13.94 43.58
CA GLY A 14 -16.86 15.06 42.85
C GLY A 14 -16.78 16.32 43.72
N ASN A 15 -16.89 17.48 43.09
CA ASN A 15 -17.21 18.74 43.77
C ASN A 15 -17.82 19.72 42.77
N ASP A 16 -19.16 19.78 42.77
CA ASP A 16 -19.94 20.95 42.37
C ASP A 16 -19.72 22.08 43.38
N ASP A 17 -19.82 23.35 42.95
CA ASP A 17 -20.75 24.32 43.56
C ASP A 17 -20.67 25.67 42.82
N ASP A 18 -21.87 26.19 42.62
CA ASP A 18 -22.33 27.39 41.94
C ASP A 18 -21.84 28.72 42.54
N ASP A 19 -21.95 29.81 41.75
CA ASP A 19 -22.54 31.06 42.26
C ASP A 19 -23.00 31.98 41.10
N ASP A 20 -24.24 32.45 41.27
CA ASP A 20 -25.09 33.25 40.41
C ASP A 20 -24.75 34.77 40.38
N VAL A 21 -25.49 35.48 39.51
CA VAL A 21 -26.11 36.83 39.70
C VAL A 21 -25.74 37.92 38.67
N ALA A 22 -26.77 38.31 37.90
CA ALA A 22 -27.27 39.63 37.42
C ALA A 22 -26.26 40.78 37.15
N ASP A 23 -26.45 41.67 36.16
CA ASP A 23 -27.61 42.55 35.96
C ASP A 23 -27.48 43.30 34.61
N ALA A 24 -28.54 44.00 34.23
CA ALA A 24 -28.81 44.59 32.93
C ALA A 24 -28.37 46.06 32.78
N ASP A 25 -28.46 46.53 31.52
CA ASP A 25 -28.68 47.91 31.04
C ASP A 25 -27.60 49.01 31.24
N ASP A 26 -27.14 49.63 30.14
CA ASP A 26 -27.45 51.04 29.78
C ASP A 26 -26.72 51.54 28.48
N GLU A 27 -27.55 51.97 27.52
CA GLU A 27 -27.45 53.07 26.53
C GLU A 27 -26.12 53.58 25.86
N ALA A 28 -26.14 53.48 24.51
CA ALA A 28 -25.92 54.51 23.48
C ALA A 28 -24.76 55.54 23.53
N ALA A 29 -23.95 55.59 22.45
CA ALA A 29 -23.81 56.77 21.59
C ALA A 29 -22.90 56.51 20.36
N ALA A 30 -23.24 57.21 19.27
CA ALA A 30 -22.71 57.10 17.92
C ALA A 30 -21.24 57.51 17.73
N GLY A 31 -20.59 56.89 16.75
CA GLY A 31 -19.31 57.33 16.18
C GLY A 31 -19.17 56.85 14.74
N ALA A 32 -19.21 57.80 13.80
CA ALA A 32 -19.26 57.58 12.36
C ALA A 32 -17.95 57.07 11.74
N ALA A 33 -18.11 56.32 10.65
CA ALA A 33 -17.27 56.24 9.45
C ALA A 33 -15.73 56.29 9.58
N SER A 34 -15.08 55.19 9.22
CA SER A 34 -13.97 55.23 8.25
C SER A 34 -13.78 53.88 7.56
N MET A 35 -13.95 53.96 6.25
CA MET A 35 -13.61 52.96 5.25
C MET A 35 -12.09 53.00 5.05
N GLU A 36 -11.38 51.95 5.39
CA GLU A 36 -10.15 51.54 4.69
C GLU A 36 -10.07 50.02 4.67
N GLY A 37 -9.84 49.49 3.49
CA GLY A 37 -9.95 48.08 3.18
C GLY A 37 -8.84 47.23 3.78
N VAL A 38 -9.18 45.96 4.00
CA VAL A 38 -8.24 44.88 3.81
C VAL A 38 -8.99 43.77 3.09
N GLU A 39 -9.01 43.86 1.76
CA GLU A 39 -9.22 42.67 0.94
C GLU A 39 -7.99 41.78 1.17
N GLY A 40 -8.08 40.92 2.17
CA GLY A 40 -7.17 39.80 2.37
C GLY A 40 -7.42 38.76 1.28
N GLY A 41 -6.90 39.04 0.08
CA GLY A 41 -6.80 38.07 -1.00
C GLY A 41 -5.88 36.93 -0.57
N GLY A 42 -6.48 35.79 -0.28
CA GLY A 42 -5.78 34.55 0.09
C GLY A 42 -6.73 33.36 -0.02
N GLY A 43 -7.40 33.20 -1.16
CA GLY A 43 -8.43 32.18 -1.37
C GLY A 43 -8.31 31.35 -2.65
N GLY A 44 -7.31 31.57 -3.50
CA GLY A 44 -7.24 30.91 -4.81
C GLY A 44 -6.72 29.47 -4.77
N ASP A 45 -5.67 29.21 -3.98
CA ASP A 45 -4.91 27.96 -4.14
C ASP A 45 -5.62 26.73 -3.54
N GLY A 46 -6.42 26.91 -2.48
CA GLY A 46 -7.12 25.82 -1.81
C GLY A 46 -8.36 25.31 -2.57
N GLU A 47 -9.12 26.23 -3.19
CA GLU A 47 -10.33 25.87 -3.96
C GLU A 47 -9.96 25.14 -5.26
N GLU A 48 -8.86 25.54 -5.92
CA GLU A 48 -8.36 24.89 -7.12
C GLU A 48 -7.79 23.50 -6.83
N GLU A 49 -7.08 23.30 -5.71
CA GLU A 49 -6.57 21.98 -5.31
C GLU A 49 -7.71 21.01 -4.95
N GLU A 50 -8.74 21.49 -4.25
CA GLU A 50 -9.92 20.70 -3.92
C GLU A 50 -10.71 20.32 -5.18
N ALA A 51 -10.90 21.26 -6.10
CA ALA A 51 -11.54 21.02 -7.40
C ALA A 51 -10.74 20.03 -8.26
N MET A 52 -9.41 20.15 -8.27
CA MET A 52 -8.52 19.19 -8.95
C MET A 52 -8.67 17.80 -8.33
N GLY A 53 -8.69 17.69 -7.00
CA GLY A 53 -8.92 16.44 -6.29
C GLY A 53 -10.26 15.80 -6.66
N ALA A 54 -11.33 16.59 -6.74
CA ALA A 54 -12.64 16.11 -7.17
C ALA A 54 -12.61 15.59 -8.62
N GLY A 55 -12.01 16.35 -9.55
CA GLY A 55 -11.86 15.93 -10.94
C GLY A 55 -11.06 14.64 -11.11
N VAL A 56 -9.96 14.49 -10.37
CA VAL A 56 -9.16 13.25 -10.36
C VAL A 56 -9.98 12.08 -9.87
N ARG A 57 -10.73 12.22 -8.76
CA ARG A 57 -11.59 11.15 -8.23
C ARG A 57 -12.67 10.75 -9.24
N THR A 58 -13.35 11.72 -9.87
CA THR A 58 -14.37 11.44 -10.89
C THR A 58 -13.78 10.70 -12.10
N PHE A 59 -12.61 11.13 -12.59
CA PHE A 59 -11.94 10.45 -13.68
C PHE A 59 -11.53 9.03 -13.29
N PHE A 60 -10.98 8.85 -12.08
CA PHE A 60 -10.60 7.55 -11.55
C PHE A 60 -11.80 6.59 -11.50
N MET A 61 -12.95 7.04 -10.99
CA MET A 61 -14.18 6.23 -10.97
C MET A 61 -14.71 5.90 -12.38
N THR A 62 -14.53 6.81 -13.34
CA THR A 62 -14.88 6.56 -14.75
C THR A 62 -14.02 5.44 -15.32
N VAL A 63 -12.72 5.43 -15.04
CA VAL A 63 -11.81 4.36 -15.46
C VAL A 63 -12.15 3.04 -14.74
N LEU A 64 -12.55 3.10 -13.46
CA LEU A 64 -12.96 1.92 -12.71
C LEU A 64 -14.13 1.20 -13.37
N ALA A 65 -15.09 1.91 -13.94
CA ALA A 65 -16.20 1.28 -14.66
C ALA A 65 -15.71 0.36 -15.81
N GLY A 66 -14.53 0.65 -16.39
CA GLY A 66 -13.88 -0.19 -17.41
C GLY A 66 -13.44 -1.57 -16.91
N VAL A 67 -13.38 -1.78 -15.59
CA VAL A 67 -13.09 -3.10 -14.97
C VAL A 67 -14.19 -4.13 -15.26
N VAL A 68 -15.42 -3.69 -15.55
CA VAL A 68 -16.52 -4.58 -15.96
C VAL A 68 -16.47 -4.86 -17.47
N GLY A 69 -15.32 -4.62 -18.10
CA GLY A 69 -15.16 -4.79 -19.52
C GLY A 69 -15.42 -6.23 -20.01
N ALA A 70 -15.97 -6.36 -21.21
CA ALA A 70 -16.36 -7.65 -21.79
C ALA A 70 -15.19 -8.60 -22.12
N SER A 71 -13.95 -8.09 -22.22
CA SER A 71 -12.77 -8.91 -22.51
C SER A 71 -11.69 -8.77 -21.43
N PRO A 72 -10.91 -9.83 -21.15
CA PRO A 72 -9.81 -9.79 -20.18
C PRO A 72 -8.78 -8.70 -20.46
N THR A 73 -8.50 -8.43 -21.74
CA THR A 73 -7.58 -7.37 -22.15
C THR A 73 -8.11 -5.99 -21.76
N MET A 74 -9.41 -5.74 -21.92
CA MET A 74 -10.03 -4.47 -21.53
C MET A 74 -10.03 -4.29 -20.00
N GLN A 75 -10.38 -5.35 -19.26
CA GLN A 75 -10.29 -5.35 -17.80
C GLN A 75 -8.86 -5.07 -17.34
N SER A 76 -7.87 -5.76 -17.92
CA SER A 76 -6.45 -5.59 -17.56
C SER A 76 -5.95 -4.19 -17.89
N ALA A 77 -6.33 -3.64 -19.05
CA ALA A 77 -5.99 -2.27 -19.44
C ALA A 77 -6.58 -1.24 -18.48
N ALA A 78 -7.84 -1.41 -18.06
CA ALA A 78 -8.47 -0.56 -17.07
C ALA A 78 -7.71 -0.62 -15.73
N VAL A 79 -7.39 -1.82 -15.23
CA VAL A 79 -6.64 -1.99 -13.97
C VAL A 79 -5.24 -1.37 -14.05
N MET A 80 -4.53 -1.51 -15.17
CA MET A 80 -3.24 -0.86 -15.40
C MET A 80 -3.36 0.68 -15.41
N ALA A 81 -4.41 1.22 -16.03
CA ALA A 81 -4.69 2.65 -16.02
C ALA A 81 -4.98 3.17 -14.60
N LEU A 82 -5.77 2.43 -13.81
CA LEU A 82 -6.02 2.74 -12.40
C LEU A 82 -4.71 2.74 -11.59
N ALA A 83 -3.82 1.77 -11.83
CA ALA A 83 -2.53 1.73 -11.17
C ALA A 83 -1.67 2.96 -11.51
N ARG A 84 -1.67 3.39 -12.79
CA ARG A 84 -0.95 4.60 -13.19
C ARG A 84 -1.51 5.85 -12.53
N LEU A 85 -2.83 5.98 -12.45
CA LEU A 85 -3.51 7.10 -11.79
C LEU A 85 -3.22 7.12 -10.28
N LEU A 86 -3.32 5.98 -9.61
CA LEU A 86 -2.99 5.87 -8.19
C LEU A 86 -1.54 6.22 -7.92
N TYR A 87 -0.62 5.88 -8.82
CA TYR A 87 0.78 6.25 -8.66
C TYR A 87 0.99 7.75 -8.70
N GLU A 88 0.37 8.42 -9.68
CA GLU A 88 0.53 9.85 -9.93
C GLU A 88 -0.19 10.70 -8.87
N PHE A 89 -1.46 10.38 -8.62
CA PHE A 89 -2.38 11.18 -7.80
C PHE A 89 -2.69 10.51 -6.46
N SER A 90 -1.68 9.88 -5.85
CA SER A 90 -1.89 9.10 -4.63
C SER A 90 -2.51 9.94 -3.51
N ALA A 91 -2.07 11.19 -3.34
CA ALA A 91 -2.58 12.09 -2.30
C ALA A 91 -4.11 12.30 -2.41
N GLN A 92 -4.62 12.47 -3.64
CA GLN A 92 -6.04 12.71 -3.90
C GLN A 92 -6.89 11.42 -3.86
N LEU A 93 -6.26 10.24 -3.91
CA LEU A 93 -6.92 8.95 -4.06
C LEU A 93 -6.82 8.04 -2.83
N ILE A 94 -6.09 8.42 -1.77
CA ILE A 94 -5.90 7.59 -0.56
C ILE A 94 -7.24 7.13 0.03
N SER A 95 -8.21 8.03 0.15
CA SER A 95 -9.54 7.71 0.69
C SER A 95 -10.39 6.84 -0.25
N THR A 96 -10.10 6.86 -1.55
CA THR A 96 -10.85 6.12 -2.55
C THR A 96 -10.39 4.68 -2.68
N VAL A 97 -9.08 4.41 -2.54
CA VAL A 97 -8.51 3.05 -2.73
C VAL A 97 -9.21 1.96 -1.91
N PRO A 98 -9.52 2.14 -0.61
CA PRO A 98 -10.21 1.13 0.19
C PRO A 98 -11.54 0.66 -0.41
N GLU A 99 -12.32 1.57 -0.99
CA GLU A 99 -13.63 1.26 -1.59
C GLU A 99 -13.52 0.40 -2.86
N LEU A 100 -12.35 0.41 -3.50
CA LEU A 100 -12.10 -0.17 -4.80
C LEU A 100 -11.41 -1.52 -4.73
N LEU A 101 -10.65 -1.75 -3.66
CA LEU A 101 -9.92 -2.99 -3.44
C LEU A 101 -10.80 -4.24 -3.55
N PRO A 102 -12.06 -4.27 -3.05
CA PRO A 102 -12.95 -5.41 -3.25
C PRO A 102 -13.15 -5.78 -4.73
N ALA A 103 -13.30 -4.77 -5.61
CA ALA A 103 -13.45 -5.01 -7.05
C ALA A 103 -12.15 -5.59 -7.66
N VAL A 104 -11.00 -5.03 -7.29
CA VAL A 104 -9.69 -5.55 -7.73
C VAL A 104 -9.43 -6.97 -7.20
N PHE A 105 -9.86 -7.27 -5.98
CA PHE A 105 -9.72 -8.60 -5.38
C PHE A 105 -10.62 -9.63 -6.08
N ALA A 106 -11.84 -9.24 -6.43
CA ALA A 106 -12.74 -10.08 -7.23
C ALA A 106 -12.15 -10.43 -8.60
N LEU A 107 -11.45 -9.48 -9.24
CA LEU A 107 -10.73 -9.74 -10.50
C LEU A 107 -9.60 -10.77 -10.34
N MET A 108 -8.89 -10.78 -9.21
CA MET A 108 -7.86 -11.80 -8.95
C MET A 108 -8.46 -13.20 -8.83
N ALA A 109 -9.70 -13.32 -8.34
CA ALA A 109 -10.42 -14.59 -8.24
C ALA A 109 -10.99 -15.07 -9.59
N SER A 110 -10.98 -14.25 -10.65
CA SER A 110 -11.58 -14.59 -11.95
C SER A 110 -10.86 -15.69 -12.74
N GLY A 111 -9.64 -16.06 -12.33
CA GLY A 111 -8.82 -17.08 -12.99
C GLY A 111 -8.16 -16.63 -14.30
N ASN A 112 -8.45 -15.43 -14.82
CA ASN A 112 -7.78 -14.94 -16.03
C ASN A 112 -6.38 -14.39 -15.71
N ARG A 113 -5.36 -14.97 -16.37
CA ARG A 113 -3.96 -14.66 -16.08
C ARG A 113 -3.56 -13.21 -16.33
N GLU A 114 -4.06 -12.59 -17.40
CA GLU A 114 -3.74 -11.18 -17.71
C GLU A 114 -4.35 -10.25 -16.66
N VAL A 115 -5.58 -10.55 -16.26
CA VAL A 115 -6.31 -9.80 -15.25
C VAL A 115 -5.66 -9.94 -13.88
N ILE A 116 -5.26 -11.16 -13.48
CA ILE A 116 -4.52 -11.39 -12.24
C ILE A 116 -3.20 -10.61 -12.26
N LYS A 117 -2.43 -10.65 -13.35
CA LYS A 117 -1.15 -9.91 -13.44
C LYS A 117 -1.34 -8.40 -13.26
N SER A 118 -2.34 -7.82 -13.93
CA SER A 118 -2.63 -6.38 -13.79
C SER A 118 -3.12 -6.03 -12.37
N ALA A 119 -3.96 -6.87 -11.77
CA ALA A 119 -4.44 -6.68 -10.40
C ALA A 119 -3.30 -6.77 -9.36
N LEU A 120 -2.39 -7.74 -9.48
CA LEU A 120 -1.19 -7.82 -8.63
C LEU A 120 -0.32 -6.56 -8.75
N GLY A 121 -0.18 -6.02 -9.97
CA GLY A 121 0.53 -4.76 -10.20
C GLY A 121 -0.18 -3.55 -9.59
N PHE A 122 -1.51 -3.49 -9.63
CA PHE A 122 -2.28 -2.46 -8.91
C PHE A 122 -2.04 -2.52 -7.40
N VAL A 123 -2.14 -3.71 -6.80
CA VAL A 123 -1.89 -3.92 -5.36
C VAL A 123 -0.45 -3.53 -5.01
N LYS A 124 0.52 -3.84 -5.87
CA LYS A 124 1.91 -3.39 -5.71
C LYS A 124 2.02 -1.87 -5.68
N VAL A 125 1.33 -1.15 -6.57
CA VAL A 125 1.32 0.31 -6.57
C VAL A 125 0.70 0.85 -5.28
N ALA A 126 -0.42 0.28 -4.83
CA ALA A 126 -1.02 0.65 -3.55
C ALA A 126 -0.03 0.44 -2.38
N ALA A 127 0.66 -0.69 -2.34
CA ALA A 127 1.71 -1.00 -1.36
C ALA A 127 2.91 -0.04 -1.42
N VAL A 128 3.18 0.60 -2.56
CA VAL A 128 4.26 1.60 -2.69
C VAL A 128 3.79 3.00 -2.32
N ARG A 129 2.54 3.36 -2.62
CA ARG A 129 2.09 4.76 -2.65
C ARG A 129 1.20 5.18 -1.50
N LEU A 130 0.44 4.26 -0.90
CA LEU A 130 -0.39 4.59 0.26
C LEU A 130 0.48 4.92 1.49
N PRO A 131 0.06 5.82 2.39
CA PRO A 131 0.70 5.98 3.69
C PRO A 131 0.72 4.66 4.47
N GLN A 132 1.68 4.52 5.38
CA GLN A 132 1.86 3.27 6.11
C GLN A 132 0.65 2.91 6.98
N ALA A 133 0.00 3.92 7.60
CA ALA A 133 -1.18 3.70 8.43
C ALA A 133 -2.35 3.13 7.62
N ASP A 134 -2.66 3.73 6.46
CA ASP A 134 -3.71 3.24 5.57
C ASP A 134 -3.37 1.85 5.02
N LEU A 135 -2.12 1.63 4.63
CA LEU A 135 -1.67 0.32 4.16
C LEU A 135 -1.83 -0.76 5.23
N ALA A 136 -1.47 -0.46 6.48
CA ALA A 136 -1.61 -1.38 7.61
C ALA A 136 -3.07 -1.75 7.87
N ALA A 137 -4.00 -0.78 7.78
CA ALA A 137 -5.43 -1.02 7.93
C ALA A 137 -5.99 -1.94 6.84
N LEU A 138 -5.40 -1.95 5.65
CA LEU A 138 -5.83 -2.77 4.51
C LEU A 138 -5.26 -4.19 4.52
N LEU A 139 -4.21 -4.47 5.29
CA LEU A 139 -3.55 -5.79 5.34
C LEU A 139 -4.50 -6.97 5.55
N PRO A 140 -5.51 -6.92 6.46
CA PRO A 140 -6.41 -8.05 6.70
C PRO A 140 -7.18 -8.52 5.48
N SER A 141 -7.49 -7.62 4.55
CA SER A 141 -8.17 -7.95 3.30
C SER A 141 -7.18 -8.19 2.15
N MET A 142 -6.10 -7.42 2.11
CA MET A 142 -5.15 -7.40 1.01
C MET A 142 -4.26 -8.63 0.97
N VAL A 143 -3.75 -9.11 2.11
CA VAL A 143 -2.83 -10.25 2.15
C VAL A 143 -3.50 -11.56 1.73
N PRO A 144 -4.71 -11.92 2.24
CA PRO A 144 -5.41 -13.11 1.76
C PRO A 144 -5.72 -13.04 0.26
N ALA A 145 -6.21 -11.89 -0.23
CA ALA A 145 -6.53 -11.72 -1.64
C ALA A 145 -5.30 -11.82 -2.56
N LEU A 146 -4.14 -11.35 -2.08
CA LEU A 146 -2.87 -11.43 -2.80
C LEU A 146 -2.35 -12.87 -2.91
N LEU A 147 -2.63 -13.71 -1.91
CA LEU A 147 -2.18 -15.11 -1.85
C LEU A 147 -3.15 -16.07 -2.55
N LEU A 148 -4.41 -15.67 -2.74
CA LEU A 148 -5.44 -16.47 -3.41
C LEU A 148 -4.99 -17.07 -4.77
N PRO A 149 -4.31 -16.32 -5.68
CA PRO A 149 -3.83 -16.90 -6.94
C PRO A 149 -2.74 -17.97 -6.78
N CYS A 150 -2.27 -18.24 -5.56
CA CYS A 150 -1.26 -19.23 -5.23
C CYS A 150 -1.84 -20.42 -4.44
N ASP A 151 -3.17 -20.54 -4.33
CA ASP A 151 -3.82 -21.63 -3.60
C ASP A 151 -3.69 -23.00 -4.30
N ASP A 152 -3.58 -23.03 -5.62
CA ASP A 152 -3.33 -24.24 -6.41
C ASP A 152 -1.92 -24.25 -7.03
N GLU A 153 -1.44 -25.44 -7.43
CA GLU A 153 -0.09 -25.61 -7.96
C GLU A 153 0.15 -24.82 -9.26
N GLU A 154 -0.87 -24.68 -10.10
CA GLU A 154 -0.76 -23.99 -11.39
C GLU A 154 -0.59 -22.49 -11.21
N GLY A 155 -1.41 -21.91 -10.33
CA GLY A 155 -1.37 -20.51 -9.93
C GLY A 155 -0.11 -20.19 -9.14
N PHE A 156 0.28 -21.06 -8.20
CA PHE A 156 1.52 -20.92 -7.44
C PHE A 156 2.73 -20.78 -8.38
N ASN A 157 2.92 -21.72 -9.32
CA ASN A 157 4.06 -21.67 -10.25
C ASN A 157 4.07 -20.43 -11.15
N ARG A 158 2.92 -19.80 -11.37
CA ARG A 158 2.77 -18.65 -12.27
C ARG A 158 2.89 -17.31 -11.57
N PHE A 159 2.38 -17.21 -10.35
CA PHE A 159 2.23 -15.92 -9.66
C PHE A 159 3.11 -15.79 -8.43
N ARG A 160 3.70 -16.89 -7.90
CA ARG A 160 4.50 -16.87 -6.68
C ARG A 160 5.56 -15.78 -6.66
N SER A 161 6.35 -15.61 -7.72
CA SER A 161 7.39 -14.58 -7.76
C SER A 161 6.80 -13.17 -7.65
N LYS A 162 5.70 -12.89 -8.37
CA LYS A 162 5.01 -11.59 -8.33
C LYS A 162 4.36 -11.33 -6.98
N VAL A 163 3.66 -12.32 -6.43
CA VAL A 163 3.06 -12.28 -5.09
C VAL A 163 4.12 -12.04 -4.03
N ARG A 164 5.24 -12.78 -4.09
CA ARG A 164 6.38 -12.62 -3.19
C ARG A 164 6.90 -11.18 -3.19
N VAL A 165 7.11 -10.57 -4.36
CA VAL A 165 7.60 -9.18 -4.46
C VAL A 165 6.65 -8.20 -3.75
N VAL A 166 5.34 -8.39 -3.88
CA VAL A 166 4.35 -7.55 -3.19
C VAL A 166 4.36 -7.81 -1.68
N VAL A 167 4.36 -9.07 -1.24
CA VAL A 167 4.43 -9.41 0.19
C VAL A 167 5.72 -8.87 0.82
N GLU A 168 6.87 -8.97 0.17
CA GLU A 168 8.13 -8.37 0.66
C GLU A 168 8.02 -6.85 0.82
N ARG A 169 7.33 -6.17 -0.10
CA ARG A 169 7.06 -4.74 0.04
C ARG A 169 6.18 -4.45 1.25
N LEU A 170 5.11 -5.23 1.47
CA LEU A 170 4.22 -5.08 2.63
C LEU A 170 5.00 -5.30 3.93
N VAL A 171 5.81 -6.35 4.00
CA VAL A 171 6.67 -6.68 5.15
C VAL A 171 7.66 -5.56 5.45
N LYS A 172 8.33 -5.00 4.43
CA LYS A 172 9.28 -3.89 4.61
C LYS A 172 8.62 -2.62 5.14
N ARG A 173 7.33 -2.43 4.87
CA ARG A 173 6.59 -1.22 5.29
C ARG A 173 5.83 -1.39 6.59
N CYS A 174 5.22 -2.54 6.83
CA CYS A 174 4.33 -2.79 7.97
C CYS A 174 4.95 -3.73 9.01
N GLY A 175 6.08 -4.36 8.70
CA GLY A 175 6.74 -5.34 9.54
C GLY A 175 6.26 -6.77 9.30
N TRP A 176 7.12 -7.73 9.64
CA TRP A 176 6.85 -9.17 9.51
C TRP A 176 5.62 -9.61 10.32
N GLN A 177 5.51 -9.17 11.57
CA GLN A 177 4.45 -9.60 12.48
C GLN A 177 3.05 -9.20 11.98
N ALA A 178 2.91 -7.97 11.46
CA ALA A 178 1.62 -7.48 10.96
C ALA A 178 1.12 -8.32 9.77
N VAL A 179 2.02 -8.65 8.83
CA VAL A 179 1.69 -9.48 7.66
C VAL A 179 1.43 -10.93 8.07
N GLU A 180 2.24 -11.49 8.97
CA GLU A 180 2.08 -12.87 9.46
C GLU A 180 0.75 -13.09 10.17
N THR A 181 0.28 -12.10 10.94
CA THR A 181 -0.99 -12.17 11.69
C THR A 181 -2.21 -12.32 10.77
N VAL A 182 -2.18 -11.71 9.59
CA VAL A 182 -3.29 -11.73 8.63
C VAL A 182 -3.12 -12.78 7.53
N THR A 183 -2.00 -13.51 7.54
CA THR A 183 -1.70 -14.52 6.51
C THR A 183 -2.50 -15.79 6.78
N PRO A 184 -3.24 -16.32 5.79
CA PRO A 184 -3.91 -17.61 5.94
C PRO A 184 -2.93 -18.74 6.28
N PRO A 185 -3.29 -19.69 7.17
CA PRO A 185 -2.38 -20.75 7.62
C PRO A 185 -1.75 -21.57 6.49
N ALA A 186 -2.50 -21.77 5.39
CA ALA A 186 -2.03 -22.48 4.19
C ALA A 186 -0.75 -21.88 3.59
N HIS A 187 -0.57 -20.56 3.72
CA HIS A 187 0.57 -19.82 3.15
C HIS A 187 1.67 -19.49 4.16
N ALA A 188 1.55 -19.93 5.42
CA ALA A 188 2.54 -19.63 6.45
C ALA A 188 3.95 -20.14 6.08
N ALA A 189 4.05 -21.30 5.43
CA ALA A 189 5.32 -21.86 4.98
C ALA A 189 6.05 -20.96 3.97
N LEU A 190 5.31 -20.29 3.08
CA LEU A 190 5.86 -19.35 2.11
C LEU A 190 6.52 -18.16 2.82
N LEU A 191 5.83 -17.56 3.80
CA LEU A 191 6.38 -16.44 4.58
C LEU A 191 7.64 -16.85 5.37
N GLN A 192 7.63 -18.04 5.99
CA GLN A 192 8.81 -18.54 6.71
C GLN A 192 10.00 -18.75 5.77
N HIS A 193 9.75 -19.26 4.56
CA HIS A 193 10.79 -19.39 3.54
C HIS A 193 11.36 -18.02 3.17
N MET A 194 10.50 -17.06 2.83
CA MET A 194 10.89 -15.69 2.49
C MET A 194 11.73 -15.04 3.59
N ARG A 195 11.34 -15.19 4.86
CA ARG A 195 12.08 -14.64 6.01
C ARG A 195 13.49 -15.22 6.12
N ARG A 196 13.65 -16.52 5.88
CA ARG A 196 14.96 -17.19 5.87
C ARG A 196 15.81 -16.76 4.68
N GLU A 197 15.20 -16.57 3.51
CA GLU A 197 15.89 -16.07 2.31
C GLU A 197 16.36 -14.62 2.49
N GLU A 198 15.52 -13.75 3.04
CA GLU A 198 15.90 -12.36 3.31
C GLU A 198 17.11 -12.29 4.27
N SER A 199 17.11 -13.09 5.34
CA SER A 199 18.25 -13.19 6.25
C SER A 199 19.53 -13.67 5.55
N ARG A 200 19.42 -14.65 4.65
CA ARG A 200 20.56 -15.16 3.86
C ARG A 200 21.08 -14.11 2.88
N ASN A 201 20.20 -13.42 2.17
CA ASN A 201 20.56 -12.36 1.23
C ASN A 201 21.19 -11.17 1.93
N GLU A 202 20.70 -10.79 3.10
CA GLU A 202 21.27 -9.71 3.92
C GLU A 202 22.70 -10.06 4.39
N LYS A 203 22.94 -11.30 4.84
CA LYS A 203 24.28 -11.79 5.19
C LYS A 203 25.22 -11.78 3.98
N ARG A 204 24.74 -12.25 2.82
CA ARG A 204 25.52 -12.27 1.57
C ARG A 204 25.86 -10.85 1.10
N ARG A 205 24.92 -9.91 1.21
CA ARG A 205 25.15 -8.50 0.90
C ARG A 205 26.20 -7.88 1.81
N LYS A 206 26.11 -8.10 3.12
CA LYS A 206 27.11 -7.63 4.10
C LYS A 206 28.51 -8.21 3.86
N ALA A 207 28.61 -9.50 3.54
CA ALA A 207 29.88 -10.15 3.19
C ALA A 207 30.49 -9.58 1.89
N SER A 208 29.67 -9.25 0.90
CA SER A 208 30.14 -8.65 -0.36
C SER A 208 30.65 -7.22 -0.21
N VAL A 209 30.07 -6.44 0.71
CA VAL A 209 30.54 -5.07 1.02
C VAL A 209 31.87 -5.13 1.77
N ALA A 210 32.01 -6.00 2.77
CA ALA A 210 33.26 -6.17 3.52
C ALA A 210 34.43 -6.73 2.66
N GLY A 211 34.13 -7.55 1.64
CA GLY A 211 35.14 -8.05 0.69
C GLY A 211 35.63 -7.02 -0.33
N SER A 212 34.92 -5.90 -0.50
CA SER A 212 35.29 -4.85 -1.45
C SER A 212 36.29 -3.82 -0.92
N GLU A 213 36.51 -3.76 0.41
CA GLU A 213 37.51 -2.88 1.04
C GLU A 213 38.95 -3.45 1.02
N PHE A 214 39.15 -4.73 0.69
CA PHE A 214 40.48 -5.38 0.67
C PHE A 214 40.92 -5.89 -0.72
N GLY A 215 40.22 -5.50 -1.79
CA GLY A 215 40.33 -6.14 -3.11
C GLY A 215 40.45 -5.18 -4.29
N ALA A 216 41.25 -4.12 -4.20
CA ALA A 216 41.64 -3.34 -5.37
C ALA A 216 42.69 -4.11 -6.20
N GLY A 217 42.25 -5.05 -7.04
CA GLY A 217 43.17 -5.81 -7.88
C GLY A 217 42.51 -6.78 -8.86
N LYS A 218 42.33 -6.32 -10.11
CA LYS A 218 42.06 -7.09 -11.34
C LYS A 218 40.77 -7.94 -11.40
N GLY A 219 39.87 -7.53 -12.31
CA GLY A 219 38.96 -8.49 -12.98
C GLY A 219 37.50 -8.08 -13.15
N ALA A 220 37.17 -6.80 -13.27
CA ALA A 220 35.80 -6.39 -13.62
C ALA A 220 35.48 -6.76 -15.09
N LYS A 221 34.86 -7.92 -15.29
CA LYS A 221 34.16 -8.26 -16.55
C LYS A 221 33.05 -9.27 -16.32
N SER A 222 31.85 -8.75 -16.09
CA SER A 222 30.59 -9.16 -16.75
C SER A 222 29.37 -8.49 -16.07
N ALA A 223 29.14 -7.22 -16.40
CA ALA A 223 27.83 -6.57 -16.26
C ALA A 223 27.45 -5.78 -17.53
N ALA A 224 28.07 -6.12 -18.66
CA ALA A 224 27.72 -5.63 -19.97
C ALA A 224 26.60 -6.51 -20.55
N GLY A 225 25.37 -6.26 -20.12
CA GLY A 225 24.21 -7.03 -20.59
C GLY A 225 22.83 -6.51 -20.19
N LYS A 226 22.73 -5.30 -19.62
CA LYS A 226 21.43 -4.63 -19.44
C LYS A 226 21.53 -3.26 -20.08
N SER A 227 20.94 -3.18 -21.27
CA SER A 227 20.83 -2.00 -22.12
C SER A 227 20.63 -0.72 -21.29
N ALA A 228 21.63 0.16 -21.35
CA ALA A 228 21.55 1.51 -20.84
C ALA A 228 20.62 2.33 -21.76
N LYS A 229 19.31 2.19 -21.60
CA LYS A 229 18.36 3.15 -22.17
C LYS A 229 18.41 4.42 -21.32
N THR A 230 19.29 5.34 -21.69
CA THR A 230 19.32 6.73 -21.22
C THR A 230 18.18 7.50 -21.88
N GLY A 231 16.95 7.20 -21.50
CA GLY A 231 15.83 8.15 -21.60
C GLY A 231 15.68 8.84 -20.26
N ARG A 232 15.04 10.02 -20.21
CA ARG A 232 14.48 10.54 -18.95
C ARG A 232 13.65 9.41 -18.34
N ARG A 233 14.16 8.76 -17.30
CA ARG A 233 13.38 7.76 -16.56
C ARG A 233 12.27 8.56 -15.91
N SER A 234 11.03 8.38 -16.37
CA SER A 234 9.87 8.84 -15.63
C SER A 234 9.94 8.24 -14.23
N ALA A 235 9.47 8.98 -13.21
CA ALA A 235 9.35 8.44 -11.86
C ALA A 235 8.58 7.11 -11.88
N TRP A 236 7.58 7.02 -12.77
CA TRP A 236 6.98 5.76 -13.17
C TRP A 236 7.93 4.89 -14.01
N ASN A 237 8.32 3.75 -13.47
CA ASN A 237 9.01 2.70 -14.20
C ASN A 237 8.05 1.54 -14.44
N ASP A 238 7.44 1.51 -15.63
CA ASP A 238 6.46 0.49 -16.02
C ASP A 238 7.02 -0.94 -15.86
N ALA A 239 8.27 -1.14 -16.28
CA ALA A 239 8.96 -2.41 -16.10
C ALA A 239 9.16 -2.74 -14.61
N GLU A 240 9.43 -1.77 -13.73
CA GLU A 240 9.50 -2.08 -12.30
C GLU A 240 8.14 -2.52 -11.76
N MET A 241 7.05 -1.88 -12.17
CA MET A 241 5.72 -2.15 -11.62
C MET A 241 5.10 -3.42 -12.16
N PHE A 242 5.21 -3.66 -13.47
CA PHE A 242 4.52 -4.72 -14.20
C PHE A 242 5.44 -5.76 -14.87
N SER A 243 6.76 -5.75 -14.61
CA SER A 243 7.65 -6.78 -15.19
C SER A 243 7.15 -8.19 -14.88
N ASP A 244 7.05 -9.00 -15.94
CA ASP A 244 6.97 -10.45 -15.86
C ASP A 244 8.30 -10.98 -15.32
N ASP A 245 8.48 -10.95 -14.00
CA ASP A 245 9.51 -11.72 -13.31
C ASP A 245 9.05 -13.18 -13.27
N ASP A 246 9.14 -13.85 -14.43
CA ASP A 246 8.88 -15.29 -14.59
C ASP A 246 10.16 -16.12 -14.36
N GLY A 247 11.12 -15.58 -13.62
CA GLY A 247 12.50 -16.06 -13.58
C GLY A 247 12.98 -16.47 -12.19
N ASP A 248 12.23 -17.30 -11.47
CA ASP A 248 12.78 -18.05 -10.33
C ASP A 248 12.48 -19.54 -10.54
N GLY A 249 13.21 -20.12 -11.51
CA GLY A 249 13.33 -21.55 -11.69
C GLY A 249 14.11 -22.14 -10.53
N ASP A 250 13.48 -22.29 -9.38
CA ASP A 250 13.96 -23.17 -8.32
C ASP A 250 13.75 -24.61 -8.80
N GLY A 251 14.79 -25.16 -9.42
CA GLY A 251 14.93 -26.57 -9.69
C GLY A 251 15.05 -27.33 -8.38
N GLY A 252 13.92 -27.55 -7.72
CA GLY A 252 13.79 -28.23 -6.44
C GLY A 252 12.60 -29.19 -6.45
N GLY A 253 12.51 -30.05 -7.47
CA GLY A 253 11.58 -31.17 -7.48
C GLY A 253 11.87 -32.13 -6.32
N ALA A 254 11.25 -31.87 -5.17
CA ALA A 254 11.10 -32.85 -4.11
C ALA A 254 9.66 -33.35 -4.16
N SER A 255 9.46 -34.44 -4.89
CA SER A 255 8.31 -35.32 -4.77
C SER A 255 8.12 -35.72 -3.30
N ARG A 256 7.12 -35.15 -2.62
CA ARG A 256 6.62 -35.64 -1.33
C ARG A 256 5.14 -35.32 -1.17
N PHE A 257 4.31 -36.08 -1.87
CA PHE A 257 3.06 -36.59 -1.30
C PHE A 257 2.97 -38.06 -1.69
N GLY A 258 3.14 -38.91 -0.68
CA GLY A 258 2.61 -40.28 -0.66
C GLY A 258 1.44 -40.30 0.31
#